data_AF-A0A0Q0G0T0-F1
#
_entry.id   AF-A0A0Q0G0T0-F1
#
_cell.length_a   1.000
_cell.length_b   1.000
_cell.length_c   1.000
_cell.angle_alpha   90.00
_cell.angle_beta   90.00
_cell.angle_gamma   90.00
#
_symmetry.space_group_name_H-M   'P 1'
#
loop_
_entity.id
_entity.type
_entity.pdbx_description
1 polymer ?
#
loop_
_entity_poly.entity_id
_entity_poly.type
_entity_poly.pdbx_seq_one_letter_code
_entity_poly.pdbx_strand_id
1 'polypeptide(L)' 'MFSPITPDTTTEPVCNHPDQMAELARYVADEMNRNLLHPTVQKLKKRLNHDAAQETWQ' A
#
# COMPACT_ATOMS: atom_id res chain seq x y z
N MET A 1 -4.42 36.30 -9.73
CA MET A 1 -3.67 36.57 -10.98
C MET A 1 -2.80 35.35 -11.21
N PHE A 2 -3.05 34.57 -12.26
CA PHE A 2 -2.25 33.38 -12.57
C PHE A 2 -1.21 33.77 -13.62
N SER A 3 0.06 33.48 -13.32
CA SER A 3 1.16 33.72 -14.27
C SER A 3 1.04 32.78 -15.48
N PRO A 4 1.52 33.19 -16.66
CA PRO A 4 1.43 32.36 -17.85
C PRO A 4 2.36 31.15 -17.71
N ILE A 5 1.86 29.96 -18.05
CA ILE A 5 2.66 28.74 -18.14
C ILE A 5 3.40 28.79 -19.47
N THR A 6 4.66 29.19 -19.46
CA THR A 6 5.56 28.97 -20.59
C THR A 6 5.96 27.49 -20.60
N PRO A 7 5.83 26.77 -21.74
CA PRO A 7 6.26 25.38 -21.82
C PRO A 7 7.78 25.36 -21.63
N ASP A 8 8.21 24.87 -20.47
CA ASP A 8 9.63 24.70 -20.18
C ASP A 8 10.17 23.63 -21.13
N THR A 9 10.97 24.06 -22.11
CA THR A 9 11.61 23.17 -23.09
C THR A 9 12.93 22.60 -22.53
N THR A 10 13.13 22.73 -21.22
CA THR A 10 14.25 22.10 -20.52
C THR A 10 14.01 20.59 -20.52
N THR A 11 14.87 19.85 -21.22
CA THR A 11 14.90 18.40 -21.08
C THR A 11 15.36 18.11 -19.66
N GLU A 12 14.41 17.68 -18.82
CA GLU A 12 14.68 17.23 -17.45
C GLU A 12 15.83 16.21 -17.48
N PRO A 13 16.88 16.37 -16.65
CA PRO A 13 17.99 15.44 -16.63
C PRO A 13 17.49 14.04 -16.24
N VAL A 14 17.93 13.02 -16.98
CA VAL A 14 17.62 11.63 -16.64
C VAL A 14 18.18 11.33 -15.26
N CYS A 15 17.30 11.00 -14.31
CA CYS A 15 17.69 10.62 -12.96
C CYS A 15 18.37 9.25 -12.99
N ASN A 16 19.68 9.21 -12.76
CA ASN A 16 20.49 7.99 -12.78
C ASN A 16 20.71 7.38 -11.38
N HIS A 17 19.90 7.74 -10.40
CA HIS A 17 20.02 7.15 -9.07
C HIS A 17 19.60 5.67 -9.10
N PRO A 18 20.36 4.77 -8.46
CA PRO A 18 19.96 3.38 -8.38
C PRO A 18 18.62 3.26 -7.66
N ASP A 19 17.75 2.38 -8.15
CA ASP A 19 16.47 2.10 -7.48
C ASP A 19 16.73 1.38 -6.15
N GLN A 20 16.64 2.14 -5.06
CA GLN A 20 16.73 1.63 -3.70
C GLN A 20 15.35 1.26 -3.13
N MET A 21 14.27 1.59 -3.82
CA MET A 21 12.91 1.32 -3.37
C MET A 21 12.50 -0.12 -3.61
N ALA A 22 13.05 -0.78 -4.63
CA ALA A 22 12.72 -2.17 -4.95
C ALA A 22 12.98 -3.14 -3.78
N GLU A 23 14.15 -3.05 -3.14
CA GLU A 23 14.48 -3.92 -2.00
C GLU A 23 13.59 -3.62 -0.78
N LEU A 24 13.39 -2.34 -0.48
CA LEU A 24 12.54 -1.89 0.61
C LEU A 24 11.09 -2.34 0.40
N ALA A 25 10.54 -2.17 -0.81
CA ALA A 25 9.19 -2.58 -1.16
C ALA A 25 9.01 -4.10 -1.01
N ARG A 26 10.01 -4.89 -1.43
CA ARG A 26 10.00 -6.34 -1.24
C ARG A 26 9.96 -6.73 0.24
N TYR A 27 10.82 -6.10 1.05
CA TYR A 27 10.83 -6.33 2.51
C TYR A 27 9.49 -5.98 3.15
N VAL A 28 8.93 -4.82 2.82
CA VAL A 28 7.64 -4.38 3.34
C VAL A 28 6.53 -5.36 2.96
N ALA A 29 6.50 -5.82 1.70
CA ALA A 29 5.51 -6.79 1.24
C ALA A 29 5.61 -8.13 1.99
N ASP A 30 6.84 -8.63 2.18
CA ASP A 30 7.07 -9.88 2.93
C ASP A 30 6.58 -9.77 4.39
N GLU A 31 6.89 -8.66 5.06
CA GLU A 31 6.47 -8.43 6.45
C GLU A 31 4.96 -8.21 6.58
N MET A 32 4.34 -7.48 5.65
CA MET A 32 2.88 -7.33 5.61
C MET A 32 2.19 -8.68 5.42
N ASN A 33 2.70 -9.52 4.51
CA ASN A 33 2.14 -10.85 4.27
C ASN A 33 2.29 -11.76 5.48
N ARG A 34 3.45 -11.76 6.15
CA ARG A 34 3.66 -12.49 7.40
C ARG A 34 2.67 -12.04 8.49
N ASN A 35 2.48 -10.73 8.64
CA ASN A 35 1.57 -10.17 9.63
C ASN A 35 0.11 -10.55 9.34
N LEU A 36 -0.34 -10.41 8.10
CA LEU A 36 -1.70 -10.78 7.67
C LEU A 36 -2.01 -12.26 7.92
N LEU A 37 -1.02 -13.12 7.74
CA LEU A 37 -1.15 -14.56 7.98
C LEU A 37 -0.99 -14.95 9.45
N HIS A 38 -0.59 -14.04 10.33
CA HIS A 38 -0.38 -14.35 11.74
C HIS A 38 -1.70 -14.76 12.43
N PRO A 39 -1.72 -15.84 13.24
CA PRO A 39 -2.95 -16.38 13.81
C PRO A 39 -3.79 -15.36 14.61
N THR A 40 -3.13 -14.48 15.36
CA THR A 40 -3.82 -13.41 16.12
C THR A 40 -4.53 -12.42 15.20
N VAL A 41 -3.87 -12.01 14.11
CA VAL A 41 -4.42 -11.06 13.14
C VAL A 41 -5.59 -11.70 12.41
N GLN A 42 -5.49 -12.98 12.03
CA GLN A 42 -6.60 -13.71 11.44
C GLN A 42 -7.80 -13.85 12.39
N LYS A 43 -7.57 -14.15 13.68
CA LYS A 43 -8.64 -14.20 14.69
C LYS A 43 -9.32 -12.84 14.83
N LEU A 44 -8.55 -11.75 14.86
CA LEU A 44 -9.09 -10.40 14.94
C LEU A 44 -9.92 -10.06 13.69
N LYS A 45 -9.40 -10.33 12.49
CA LYS A 45 -10.14 -10.16 11.23
C LYS A 45 -11.47 -10.91 11.23
N LYS A 46 -11.48 -12.17 11.69
CA LYS A 46 -12.73 -12.96 11.79
C LYS A 46 -13.74 -12.32 12.74
N ARG A 47 -13.31 -11.80 13.90
CA ARG A 47 -14.22 -11.11 14.82
C ARG A 47 -14.74 -9.78 14.28
N LEU A 48 -13.89 -9.02 13.58
CA LEU A 48 -14.28 -7.73 13.00
C LEU A 48 -15.22 -7.90 11.81
N ASN A 49 -15.05 -8.98 11.04
CA ASN A 49 -15.92 -9.31 9.90
C ASN A 49 -17.15 -10.14 10.31
N HIS A 50 -17.32 -10.45 11.59
CA HIS A 50 -18.46 -11.20 12.06
C HIS A 50 -19.70 -10.30 12.01
N ASP A 51 -20.60 -10.60 11.08
CA ASP A 51 -21.91 -9.99 10.98
C ASP A 51 -22.92 -10.80 11.80
N ALA A 52 -23.24 -10.32 13.00
CA ALA A 52 -24.20 -10.97 13.89
C ALA A 52 -25.61 -11.07 13.27
N ALA A 53 -25.95 -10.24 12.28
CA ALA A 53 -27.23 -10.30 11.59
C ALA A 53 -27.33 -11.46 10.60
N GLN A 54 -26.22 -12.03 10.11
CA GLN A 54 -26.22 -13.20 9.23
C GLN A 54 -26.53 -14.51 9.99
N GLU A 55 -26.26 -14.56 11.30
CA GLU A 55 -26.47 -15.76 12.13
C GLU A 55 -27.92 -15.94 12.58
N THR A 56 -28.72 -14.87 12.62
CA THR A 56 -30.11 -14.93 13.09
C THR A 56 -31.13 -15.38 12.05
N TRP A 57 -30.70 -15.66 10.81
CA TRP A 57 -31.56 -16.11 9.70
C TRP A 57 -31.35 -17.58 9.28
N GLN A 58 -30.66 -18.38 10.11
CA GLN A 58 -30.58 -19.85 9.96
C GLN A 58 -31.54 -20.55 10.91
#